data_AF-A0A368G3M0-F1
#
_entry.id   AF-A0A368G3M0-F1
#
_cell.length_a   1.000
_cell.length_b   1.000
_cell.length_c   1.000
_cell.angle_alpha   90.00
_cell.angle_beta   90.00
_cell.angle_gamma   90.00
#
_symmetry.space_group_name_H-M   'P 1'
#
loop_
_entity.id
_entity.type
_entity.pdbx_description
1 polymer ?
#
loop_
_entity_poly.entity_id
_entity_poly.type
_entity_poly.pdbx_seq_one_letter_code
_entity_poly.pdbx_strand_id
1 'polypeptide(L)'
;MFLRYGRRRGQLILVLVLTLFTTAFFVYTIGIQVLSQVIKESTRSSGLEKVVKIKVQQEVAFSLTKGACEAFPHNNTAAEFDMFNVYHDLPQNMKPEKSGNNRRPSTEKLKVFVLPFTHVDPGWLKTFDSYSEDTDSILDNMHRFMVSNPNMTFMWAELVFFEKWWAKQNSSVRDDVRRLVSSGRLEMVSGSWVMTDEANVYYPVTVDNIVEGHQFLKQEFGISPTVVWSNDPFGYSNSIQYLFTQAGTPLFLTN
;
A
#
# COMPACT_ATOMS: atom_id res chain seq x y z
N MET A 1 -16.59 -36.67 15.19
CA MET A 1 -16.50 -38.15 15.18
C MET A 1 -15.03 -38.52 15.39
N PHE A 2 -14.66 -38.91 16.62
CA PHE A 2 -13.29 -39.30 16.97
C PHE A 2 -13.01 -40.73 16.47
N LEU A 3 -11.98 -40.91 15.64
CA LEU A 3 -11.49 -42.24 15.26
C LEU A 3 -10.13 -42.48 15.94
N ARG A 4 -10.16 -43.30 17.00
CA ARG A 4 -9.00 -44.00 17.55
C ARG A 4 -8.51 -45.01 16.51
N TYR A 5 -7.24 -44.96 16.11
CA TYR A 5 -6.64 -46.00 15.29
C TYR A 5 -5.68 -46.87 16.10
N GLY A 6 -6.06 -48.14 16.23
CA GLY A 6 -5.32 -49.21 16.90
C GLY A 6 -4.26 -49.84 16.00
N ARG A 7 -3.20 -50.31 16.65
CA ARG A 7 -1.92 -50.80 16.15
C ARG A 7 -2.02 -52.19 15.49
N ARG A 8 -1.87 -52.29 14.17
CA ARG A 8 -1.37 -53.50 13.46
C ARG A 8 -0.29 -53.09 12.45
N ARG A 9 0.98 -53.15 12.89
CA ARG A 9 2.17 -52.55 12.23
C ARG A 9 2.61 -53.19 10.90
N GLY A 10 1.99 -54.26 10.42
CA GLY A 10 2.43 -54.97 9.20
C GLY A 10 1.67 -54.61 7.92
N GLN A 11 0.34 -54.50 7.97
CA GLN A 11 -0.49 -54.32 6.77
C GLN A 11 -0.65 -52.85 6.36
N LEU A 12 -0.60 -51.92 7.32
CA LEU A 12 -0.78 -50.49 7.02
C LEU A 12 0.37 -49.90 6.20
N ILE A 13 1.60 -50.36 6.43
CA ILE A 13 2.80 -49.88 5.73
C ILE A 13 2.78 -50.33 4.26
N LEU A 14 2.35 -51.56 3.99
CA LEU A 14 2.27 -52.07 2.61
C LEU A 14 1.20 -51.32 1.79
N VAL A 15 0.05 -51.00 2.38
CA VAL A 15 -1.02 -50.25 1.71
C VAL A 15 -0.64 -48.77 1.49
N LEU A 16 0.06 -48.14 2.45
CA LEU A 16 0.56 -46.76 2.31
C LEU A 16 1.65 -46.66 1.23
N VAL A 17 2.57 -47.63 1.16
CA VAL A 17 3.63 -47.63 0.14
C VAL A 17 3.06 -47.86 -1.26
N LEU A 18 2.10 -48.77 -1.43
CA LEU A 18 1.42 -49.00 -2.72
C LEU A 18 0.58 -47.81 -3.17
N THR A 19 -0.14 -47.14 -2.26
CA THR A 19 -0.94 -45.94 -2.60
C THR A 19 -0.08 -44.71 -2.88
N LEU A 20 1.06 -44.54 -2.20
CA LEU A 20 2.02 -43.49 -2.52
C LEU A 20 2.73 -43.73 -3.86
N PHE A 21 3.05 -44.98 -4.20
CA PHE A 21 3.67 -45.30 -5.50
C PHE A 21 2.71 -45.12 -6.66
N THR A 22 1.44 -45.52 -6.54
CA THR A 22 0.46 -45.35 -7.62
C THR A 22 0.08 -43.88 -7.82
N THR A 23 -0.05 -43.09 -6.75
CA THR A 23 -0.31 -41.65 -6.86
C THR A 23 0.88 -40.88 -7.41
N ALA A 24 2.12 -41.20 -6.99
CA ALA A 24 3.32 -40.58 -7.54
C ALA A 24 3.51 -40.91 -9.03
N PHE A 25 3.24 -42.15 -9.44
CA PHE A 25 3.34 -42.55 -10.85
C PHE A 25 2.27 -41.86 -11.72
N PHE A 26 1.04 -41.70 -11.20
CA PHE A 26 -0.05 -41.00 -11.90
C PHE A 26 0.21 -39.49 -12.04
N VAL A 27 0.74 -38.84 -11.00
CA VAL A 27 1.14 -37.42 -11.05
C VAL A 27 2.31 -37.22 -12.00
N TYR A 28 3.28 -38.14 -12.03
CA TYR A 28 4.43 -38.07 -12.93
C TYR A 28 4.03 -38.26 -14.41
N THR A 29 3.12 -39.20 -14.69
CA THR A 29 2.65 -39.45 -16.07
C THR A 29 1.76 -38.34 -16.60
N ILE A 30 0.85 -37.80 -15.78
CA ILE A 30 0.05 -36.61 -16.15
C ILE A 30 0.96 -35.38 -16.30
N GLY A 31 1.92 -35.18 -15.38
CA GLY A 31 2.87 -34.08 -15.44
C GLY A 31 3.68 -34.05 -16.74
N ILE A 32 4.13 -35.21 -17.22
CA ILE A 32 4.86 -35.31 -18.51
C ILE A 32 3.94 -35.06 -19.71
N GLN A 33 2.68 -35.53 -19.67
CA GLN A 33 1.72 -35.28 -20.76
C GLN A 33 1.31 -33.80 -20.85
N VAL A 34 1.09 -33.15 -19.71
CA VAL A 34 0.80 -31.70 -19.63
C VAL A 34 2.02 -30.89 -20.09
N LEU A 35 3.24 -31.25 -19.65
CA LEU A 35 4.46 -30.58 -20.09
C LEU A 35 4.68 -30.75 -21.61
N SER A 36 4.38 -31.93 -22.15
CA SER A 36 4.45 -32.19 -23.60
C SER A 36 3.44 -31.36 -24.39
N GLN A 37 2.21 -31.17 -23.88
CA GLN A 37 1.21 -30.28 -24.49
C GLN A 37 1.61 -28.80 -24.42
N VAL A 38 2.11 -28.33 -23.27
CA VAL A 38 2.60 -26.95 -23.11
C VAL A 38 3.79 -26.66 -24.05
N ILE A 39 4.71 -27.62 -24.22
CA ILE A 39 5.81 -27.48 -25.17
C ILE A 39 5.31 -27.49 -26.64
N LYS A 40 4.28 -28.28 -26.96
CA LYS A 40 3.67 -28.32 -28.31
C LYS A 40 2.87 -27.05 -28.64
N GLU A 41 2.21 -26.43 -27.65
CA GLU A 41 1.51 -25.16 -27.82
C GLU A 41 2.49 -23.98 -27.87
N SER A 42 3.56 -24.01 -27.08
CA SER A 42 4.65 -23.02 -27.12
C SER A 42 5.36 -23.01 -28.48
N THR A 43 5.61 -24.18 -29.07
CA THR A 43 6.21 -24.27 -30.42
C THR A 43 5.27 -23.85 -31.55
N ARG A 44 3.93 -23.97 -31.39
CA ARG A 44 2.95 -23.53 -32.40
C ARG A 44 2.67 -22.03 -32.37
N SER A 45 2.92 -21.35 -31.24
CA SER A 45 2.77 -19.90 -31.07
C SER A 45 3.98 -19.09 -31.59
N SER A 46 5.08 -19.77 -31.97
CA SER A 46 6.34 -19.16 -32.44
C SER A 46 6.30 -18.57 -33.87
N GLY A 47 5.14 -18.11 -34.34
CA GLY A 47 4.94 -17.51 -35.67
C GLY A 47 4.97 -15.97 -35.72
N LEU A 48 5.12 -15.28 -34.58
CA LEU A 48 5.18 -13.81 -34.51
C LEU A 48 6.26 -13.34 -33.54
N GLU A 49 7.50 -13.70 -33.83
CA GLU A 49 8.68 -13.17 -33.13
C GLU A 49 8.95 -11.73 -33.61
N LYS A 50 8.06 -10.78 -33.26
CA LYS A 50 8.47 -9.38 -33.16
C LYS A 50 9.26 -9.25 -31.87
N VAL A 51 10.56 -9.39 -32.03
CA VAL A 51 11.62 -9.15 -31.06
C VAL A 51 11.41 -7.81 -30.34
N VAL A 52 10.72 -7.84 -29.19
CA VAL A 52 10.86 -6.79 -28.17
C VAL A 52 12.10 -7.18 -27.37
N LYS A 53 13.27 -6.79 -27.89
CA LYS A 53 14.51 -6.78 -27.11
C LYS A 53 14.34 -5.71 -26.02
N ILE A 54 13.84 -6.12 -24.86
CA ILE A 54 14.05 -5.33 -23.64
C ILE A 54 15.54 -5.45 -23.34
N LYS A 55 16.28 -4.41 -23.73
CA LYS A 55 17.69 -4.27 -23.43
C LYS A 55 17.80 -3.91 -21.95
N VAL A 56 17.84 -4.91 -21.06
CA VAL A 56 18.30 -4.72 -19.68
C VAL A 56 19.80 -4.53 -19.73
N GLN A 57 20.22 -3.35 -20.19
CA GLN A 57 21.57 -2.83 -20.07
C GLN A 57 21.46 -1.36 -19.70
N GLN A 58 21.09 -1.15 -18.45
CA GLN A 58 21.64 -0.03 -17.72
C GLN A 58 22.10 -0.63 -16.40
N GLU A 59 23.36 -1.08 -16.36
CA GLU A 59 24.09 -0.98 -15.10
C GLU A 59 23.97 0.50 -14.72
N VAL A 60 23.15 0.78 -13.72
CA VAL A 60 23.20 2.08 -13.05
C VAL A 60 24.55 2.07 -12.35
N ALA A 61 25.59 2.46 -13.09
CA ALA A 61 26.90 2.75 -12.53
C ALA A 61 26.70 3.95 -11.61
N PHE A 62 26.36 3.68 -10.35
CA PHE A 62 26.31 4.69 -9.32
C PHE A 62 27.77 5.11 -9.10
N SER A 63 28.14 6.27 -9.64
CA SER A 63 29.41 6.88 -9.30
C SER A 63 29.30 7.27 -7.82
N LEU A 64 29.77 6.40 -6.94
CA LEU A 64 29.91 6.70 -5.52
C LEU A 64 30.94 7.83 -5.40
N THR A 65 30.46 9.06 -5.44
CA THR A 65 31.26 10.24 -5.15
C THR A 65 31.79 10.11 -3.72
N LYS A 66 33.03 10.52 -3.48
CA LYS A 66 33.61 10.59 -2.14
C LYS A 66 32.69 11.48 -1.28
N GLY A 67 31.94 10.88 -0.36
CA GLY A 67 30.83 11.53 0.38
C GLY A 67 29.44 10.88 0.19
N ALA A 68 29.30 9.83 -0.63
CA ALA A 68 28.03 9.15 -0.87
C ALA A 68 27.53 8.34 0.34
N CYS A 69 28.40 8.02 1.29
CA CYS A 69 28.04 7.35 2.53
C CYS A 69 28.55 8.18 3.71
N GLU A 70 27.65 8.59 4.58
CA GLU A 70 28.00 9.15 5.87
C GLU A 70 27.99 8.02 6.91
N ALA A 71 29.03 7.99 7.76
CA ALA A 71 29.10 7.01 8.82
C ALA A 71 28.07 7.34 9.90
N PHE A 72 27.26 6.35 10.26
CA PHE A 72 26.40 6.43 11.44
C PHE A 72 27.17 6.07 12.71
N PRO A 73 26.89 6.72 13.86
CA PRO A 73 25.97 7.85 14.02
C PRO A 73 26.56 9.16 13.46
N HIS A 74 25.72 10.02 12.86
CA HIS A 74 26.19 11.33 12.41
C HIS A 74 26.56 12.19 13.63
N ASN A 75 27.69 12.90 13.57
CA ASN A 75 28.14 13.75 14.70
C ASN A 75 27.27 15.00 14.93
N ASN A 76 26.36 15.34 14.00
CA ASN A 76 25.47 16.50 14.04
C ASN A 76 23.99 16.09 13.84
N THR A 77 23.44 15.22 14.70
CA THR A 77 22.00 14.88 14.71
C THR A 77 21.18 15.74 15.68
N ALA A 78 21.64 16.97 15.99
CA ALA A 78 20.92 17.82 16.93
C ALA A 78 19.55 18.19 16.37
N ALA A 79 18.49 17.69 17.01
CA ALA A 79 17.11 18.08 16.75
C ALA A 79 16.63 19.07 17.82
N GLU A 80 15.75 20.00 17.45
CA GLU A 80 15.10 20.89 18.42
C GLU A 80 14.28 20.09 19.43
N PHE A 81 13.62 19.02 18.96
CA PHE A 81 12.86 18.09 19.77
C PHE A 81 13.39 16.67 19.59
N ASP A 82 13.83 16.06 20.69
CA ASP A 82 14.19 14.65 20.77
C ASP A 82 13.17 13.94 21.67
N MET A 83 12.44 12.97 21.12
CA MET A 83 11.37 12.31 21.85
C MET A 83 11.86 11.52 23.07
N PHE A 84 13.09 11.01 23.09
CA PHE A 84 13.63 10.37 24.30
C PHE A 84 13.82 11.39 25.43
N ASN A 85 14.35 12.57 25.10
CA ASN A 85 14.51 13.66 26.07
C ASN A 85 13.14 14.19 26.54
N VAL A 86 12.19 14.39 25.61
CA VAL A 86 10.83 14.82 25.95
C VAL A 86 10.18 13.84 26.92
N TYR A 87 10.17 12.54 26.60
CA TYR A 87 9.56 11.53 27.47
C TYR A 87 10.26 11.41 28.83
N HIS A 88 11.58 11.62 28.89
CA HIS A 88 12.33 11.63 30.14
C HIS A 88 11.94 12.81 31.03
N ASP A 89 11.72 13.99 30.44
CA ASP A 89 11.46 15.24 31.17
C ASP A 89 9.97 15.49 31.43
N LEU A 90 9.08 14.67 30.85
CA LEU A 90 7.64 14.78 31.07
C LEU A 90 7.29 14.53 32.55
N PRO A 91 6.64 15.49 33.23
CA PRO A 91 6.17 15.28 34.59
C PRO A 91 5.05 14.24 34.61
N GLN A 92 5.14 13.27 35.53
CA GLN A 92 4.19 12.16 35.71
C GLN A 92 2.72 12.61 35.90
N ASN A 93 2.48 13.87 36.25
CA ASN A 93 1.15 14.44 36.51
C ASN A 93 0.95 15.78 35.77
N MET A 94 0.96 15.78 34.44
CA MET A 94 0.52 16.94 33.66
C MET A 94 -0.98 17.21 33.92
N LYS A 95 -1.28 18.38 34.49
CA LYS A 95 -2.65 18.93 34.44
C LYS A 95 -2.78 19.72 33.14
N PRO A 96 -3.90 19.60 32.40
CA PRO A 96 -4.11 20.43 31.22
C PRO A 96 -4.08 21.89 31.65
N GLU A 97 -3.07 22.61 31.16
CA GLU A 97 -2.94 24.03 31.43
C GLU A 97 -4.07 24.76 30.70
N LYS A 98 -4.94 25.44 31.45
CA LYS A 98 -5.92 26.34 30.83
C LYS A 98 -5.15 27.52 30.26
N SER A 99 -4.87 27.49 28.96
CA SER A 99 -4.32 28.62 28.22
C SER A 99 -5.23 29.84 28.43
N GLY A 100 -4.81 30.77 29.28
CA GLY A 100 -5.42 32.09 29.40
C GLY A 100 -5.11 32.88 28.14
N ASN A 101 -6.02 32.87 27.17
CA ASN A 101 -5.84 33.57 25.90
C ASN A 101 -5.98 35.10 26.08
N ASN A 102 -4.91 35.76 26.54
CA ASN A 102 -4.72 37.20 26.38
C ASN A 102 -4.02 37.52 25.04
N ARG A 103 -4.40 36.82 23.96
CA ARG A 103 -3.87 37.11 22.62
C ARG A 103 -4.67 38.27 22.02
N ARG A 104 -3.98 39.35 21.66
CA ARG A 104 -4.58 40.46 20.90
C ARG A 104 -5.08 39.91 19.55
N PRO A 105 -6.26 40.32 19.06
CA PRO A 105 -6.76 39.87 17.77
C PRO A 105 -5.76 40.25 16.67
N SER A 106 -5.34 39.26 15.87
CA SER A 106 -4.55 39.55 14.66
C SER A 106 -5.44 40.26 13.65
N THR A 107 -4.87 41.23 12.92
CA THR A 107 -5.52 41.87 11.77
C THR A 107 -5.50 40.98 10.53
N GLU A 108 -4.69 39.92 10.53
CA GLU A 108 -4.62 38.95 9.45
C GLU A 108 -5.78 37.95 9.53
N LYS A 109 -6.45 37.72 8.40
CA LYS A 109 -7.52 36.72 8.33
C LYS A 109 -6.93 35.31 8.40
N LEU A 110 -7.45 34.50 9.33
CA LEU A 110 -7.15 33.07 9.39
C LEU A 110 -7.63 32.39 8.09
N LYS A 111 -6.71 31.68 7.43
CA LYS A 111 -7.05 30.80 6.31
C LYS A 111 -7.42 29.42 6.87
N VAL A 112 -8.64 28.98 6.59
CA VAL A 112 -9.15 27.68 7.04
C VAL A 112 -9.32 26.80 5.80
N PHE A 113 -8.69 25.63 5.82
CA PHE A 113 -8.83 24.61 4.78
C PHE A 113 -9.65 23.47 5.35
N VAL A 114 -10.78 23.19 4.71
CA VAL A 114 -11.61 22.01 5.02
C VAL A 114 -11.21 20.95 4.02
N LEU A 115 -10.76 19.79 4.51
CA LEU A 115 -10.28 18.68 3.70
C LEU A 115 -11.24 17.50 3.82
N PRO A 116 -12.21 17.35 2.90
CA PRO A 116 -13.13 16.22 2.92
C PRO A 116 -12.37 14.92 2.62
N PHE A 117 -12.55 13.92 3.47
CA PHE A 117 -12.01 12.58 3.28
C PHE A 117 -12.97 11.55 3.89
N THR A 118 -12.72 10.28 3.60
CA THR A 118 -13.35 9.14 4.26
C THR A 118 -12.24 8.18 4.67
N HIS A 119 -12.37 7.57 5.84
CA HIS A 119 -11.50 6.48 6.25
C HIS A 119 -12.20 5.16 5.94
N VAL A 120 -11.50 4.23 5.29
CA VAL A 120 -12.06 2.93 4.90
C VAL A 120 -11.08 1.80 5.23
N ASP A 121 -11.35 1.08 6.31
CA ASP A 121 -10.51 -0.04 6.74
C ASP A 121 -10.58 -1.21 5.76
N PRO A 122 -9.45 -1.68 5.21
CA PRO A 122 -9.39 -2.87 4.35
C PRO A 122 -9.49 -4.18 5.15
N GLY A 123 -10.44 -4.22 6.08
CA GLY A 123 -10.64 -5.29 7.06
C GLY A 123 -10.48 -4.78 8.50
N TRP A 124 -11.58 -4.79 9.26
CA TRP A 124 -11.58 -4.47 10.68
C TRP A 124 -12.76 -5.21 11.36
N LEU A 125 -13.92 -4.57 11.50
CA LEU A 125 -15.13 -5.22 12.01
C LEU A 125 -15.80 -6.13 10.96
N LYS A 126 -15.68 -5.75 9.69
CA LYS A 126 -16.05 -6.59 8.54
C LYS A 126 -14.82 -6.95 7.72
N THR A 127 -14.94 -7.95 6.85
CA THR A 127 -13.89 -8.31 5.90
C THR A 127 -13.76 -7.27 4.79
N PHE A 128 -12.61 -7.27 4.11
CA PHE A 128 -12.36 -6.43 2.93
C PHE A 128 -13.47 -6.53 1.87
N ASP A 129 -13.88 -7.74 1.50
CA ASP A 129 -14.93 -7.92 0.49
C ASP A 129 -16.29 -7.44 0.99
N SER A 130 -16.59 -7.60 2.28
CA SER A 130 -17.84 -7.09 2.85
C SER A 130 -17.89 -5.55 2.90
N TYR A 131 -16.75 -4.88 3.10
CA TYR A 131 -16.67 -3.41 3.01
C TYR A 131 -16.62 -2.90 1.57
N SER A 132 -16.25 -3.74 0.60
CA SER A 132 -16.08 -3.32 -0.80
C SER A 132 -17.38 -2.76 -1.39
N GLU A 133 -18.55 -3.32 -1.05
CA GLU A 133 -19.85 -2.83 -1.55
C GLU A 133 -20.18 -1.43 -1.01
N ASP A 134 -19.96 -1.22 0.29
CA ASP A 134 -20.14 0.08 0.95
C ASP A 134 -19.15 1.10 0.35
N THR A 135 -17.91 0.68 0.10
CA THR A 135 -16.84 1.53 -0.41
C THR A 135 -17.01 1.91 -1.88
N ASP A 136 -17.45 0.96 -2.72
CA ASP A 136 -17.85 1.24 -4.11
C ASP A 136 -18.94 2.33 -4.15
N SER A 137 -19.94 2.19 -3.26
CA SER A 137 -21.04 3.17 -3.17
C SER A 137 -20.54 4.56 -2.75
N ILE A 138 -19.56 4.64 -1.86
CA ILE A 138 -18.91 5.91 -1.47
C ILE A 138 -18.20 6.53 -2.66
N LEU A 139 -17.42 5.76 -3.43
CA LEU A 139 -16.69 6.23 -4.59
C LEU A 139 -17.60 6.68 -5.73
N ASP A 140 -18.70 5.95 -5.99
CA ASP A 140 -19.72 6.35 -6.96
C ASP A 140 -20.41 7.67 -6.56
N ASN A 141 -20.68 7.85 -5.26
CA ASN A 141 -21.24 9.11 -4.74
C ASN A 141 -20.24 10.26 -4.83
N MET A 142 -18.97 10.02 -4.51
CA MET A 142 -17.88 10.99 -4.65
C MET A 142 -17.77 11.45 -6.11
N HIS A 143 -17.71 10.52 -7.08
CA HIS A 143 -17.63 10.84 -8.50
C HIS A 143 -18.80 11.73 -8.94
N ARG A 144 -20.04 11.30 -8.70
CA ARG A 144 -21.25 12.05 -9.10
C ARG A 144 -21.29 13.44 -8.46
N PHE A 145 -20.95 13.54 -7.18
CA PHE A 145 -20.97 14.80 -6.45
C PHE A 145 -19.88 15.76 -6.96
N MET A 146 -18.66 15.29 -7.16
CA MET A 146 -17.54 16.12 -7.60
C MET A 146 -17.67 16.60 -9.03
N VAL A 147 -18.26 15.80 -9.93
CA VAL A 147 -18.57 16.24 -11.31
C VAL A 147 -19.58 17.39 -11.29
N SER A 148 -20.57 17.34 -10.40
CA SER A 148 -21.61 18.37 -10.31
C SER A 148 -21.20 19.62 -9.51
N ASN A 149 -20.16 19.52 -8.68
CA ASN A 149 -19.73 20.59 -7.77
C ASN A 149 -18.28 20.99 -8.05
N PRO A 150 -18.00 21.94 -8.96
CA PRO A 150 -16.63 22.21 -9.46
C PRO A 150 -15.65 22.75 -8.42
N ASN A 151 -16.14 23.31 -7.30
CA ASN A 151 -15.29 23.83 -6.22
C ASN A 151 -14.98 22.77 -5.14
N MET A 152 -15.58 21.57 -5.23
CA MET A 152 -15.35 20.53 -4.25
C MET A 152 -14.00 19.84 -4.46
N THR A 153 -13.29 19.61 -3.37
CA THR A 153 -12.12 18.72 -3.29
C THR A 153 -12.41 17.51 -2.41
N PHE A 154 -11.65 16.44 -2.60
CA PHE A 154 -11.75 15.22 -1.79
C PHE A 154 -10.39 14.51 -1.76
N MET A 155 -10.06 13.90 -0.62
CA MET A 155 -8.86 13.10 -0.46
C MET A 155 -9.21 11.61 -0.36
N TRP A 156 -8.39 10.76 -0.97
CA TRP A 156 -8.52 9.30 -0.88
C TRP A 156 -7.18 8.66 -0.50
N ALA A 157 -7.17 7.77 0.50
CA ALA A 157 -5.96 7.15 1.02
C ALA A 157 -5.80 5.67 0.63
N GLU A 158 -6.81 4.84 0.85
CA GLU A 158 -6.68 3.38 0.73
C GLU A 158 -6.86 2.90 -0.73
N LEU A 159 -5.75 2.81 -1.46
CA LEU A 159 -5.78 2.47 -2.89
C LEU A 159 -6.29 1.06 -3.18
N VAL A 160 -6.17 0.12 -2.24
CA VAL A 160 -6.70 -1.24 -2.41
C VAL A 160 -8.19 -1.25 -2.77
N PHE A 161 -8.98 -0.36 -2.16
CA PHE A 161 -10.40 -0.21 -2.51
C PHE A 161 -10.58 0.58 -3.81
N PHE A 162 -9.78 1.65 -3.99
CA PHE A 162 -9.87 2.47 -5.18
C PHE A 162 -9.56 1.69 -6.45
N GLU A 163 -8.51 0.86 -6.46
CA GLU A 163 -8.16 0.02 -7.59
C GLU A 163 -9.25 -1.02 -7.86
N LYS A 164 -9.78 -1.68 -6.81
CA LYS A 164 -10.89 -2.63 -6.96
C LYS A 164 -12.12 -1.97 -7.58
N TRP A 165 -12.46 -0.75 -7.17
CA TRP A 165 -13.54 0.04 -7.76
C TRP A 165 -13.20 0.48 -9.19
N TRP A 166 -11.97 0.95 -9.44
CA TRP A 166 -11.47 1.42 -10.72
C TRP A 166 -11.58 0.37 -11.83
N ALA A 167 -11.27 -0.89 -11.49
CA ALA A 167 -11.36 -2.02 -12.40
C ALA A 167 -12.79 -2.24 -12.96
N LYS A 168 -13.82 -1.79 -12.24
CA LYS A 168 -15.24 -1.93 -12.63
C LYS A 168 -15.75 -0.78 -13.51
N GLN A 169 -15.01 0.32 -13.59
CA GLN A 169 -15.51 1.57 -14.20
C GLN A 169 -15.44 1.57 -15.74
N ASN A 170 -16.45 2.17 -16.36
CA ASN A 170 -16.47 2.43 -17.80
C ASN A 170 -15.57 3.62 -18.19
N SER A 171 -15.35 3.83 -19.49
CA SER A 171 -14.48 4.91 -19.99
C SER A 171 -14.92 6.31 -19.55
N SER A 172 -16.22 6.60 -19.53
CA SER A 172 -16.73 7.91 -19.14
C SER A 172 -16.37 8.25 -17.69
N VAL A 173 -16.61 7.33 -16.76
CA VAL A 173 -16.27 7.52 -15.34
C VAL A 173 -14.76 7.65 -15.17
N ARG A 174 -13.98 6.78 -15.84
CA ARG A 174 -12.52 6.85 -15.79
C ARG A 174 -11.98 8.18 -16.30
N ASP A 175 -12.54 8.72 -17.38
CA ASP A 175 -12.11 10.00 -17.94
C ASP A 175 -12.46 11.17 -17.01
N ASP A 176 -13.63 11.13 -16.35
CA ASP A 176 -14.00 12.12 -15.34
C ASP A 176 -13.02 12.12 -14.16
N VAL A 177 -12.74 10.93 -13.61
CA VAL A 177 -11.84 10.76 -12.46
C VAL A 177 -10.42 11.17 -12.82
N ARG A 178 -9.91 10.82 -14.01
CA ARG A 178 -8.61 11.31 -14.48
C ARG A 178 -8.56 12.84 -14.55
N ARG A 179 -9.65 13.50 -14.96
CA ARG A 179 -9.74 14.97 -14.91
C ARG A 179 -9.78 15.50 -13.47
N LEU A 180 -10.51 14.84 -12.56
CA LEU A 180 -10.52 15.23 -11.15
C LEU A 180 -9.13 15.12 -10.50
N VAL A 181 -8.40 14.04 -10.79
CA VAL A 181 -7.03 13.82 -10.29
C VAL A 181 -6.04 14.81 -10.90
N SER A 182 -6.03 14.94 -12.24
CA SER A 182 -5.10 15.86 -12.92
C SER A 182 -5.35 17.34 -12.61
N SER A 183 -6.58 17.72 -12.25
CA SER A 183 -6.90 19.07 -11.76
C SER A 183 -6.58 19.28 -10.28
N GLY A 184 -6.14 18.25 -9.56
CA GLY A 184 -5.86 18.32 -8.12
C GLY A 184 -7.11 18.39 -7.24
N ARG A 185 -8.29 18.10 -7.79
CA ARG A 185 -9.55 18.13 -7.03
C ARG A 185 -9.77 16.84 -6.25
N LEU A 186 -9.42 15.70 -6.85
CA LEU A 186 -9.34 14.42 -6.16
C LEU A 186 -7.88 14.12 -5.87
N GLU A 187 -7.47 14.24 -4.61
CA GLU A 187 -6.09 14.03 -4.20
C GLU A 187 -5.90 12.60 -3.68
N MET A 188 -4.97 11.87 -4.31
CA MET A 188 -4.57 10.53 -3.87
C MET A 188 -3.44 10.70 -2.84
N VAL A 189 -3.80 10.63 -1.56
CA VAL A 189 -2.87 10.82 -0.42
C VAL A 189 -2.28 9.49 0.01
N SER A 190 -1.04 9.51 0.52
CA SER A 190 -0.15 8.37 0.79
C SER A 190 0.23 7.60 -0.47
N GLY A 191 -0.78 7.13 -1.20
CA GLY A 191 -0.70 6.32 -2.40
C GLY A 191 -0.08 4.95 -2.17
N SER A 192 0.05 4.49 -0.93
CA SER A 192 0.29 3.09 -0.63
C SER A 192 -0.99 2.26 -0.81
N TRP A 193 -0.85 0.94 -0.87
CA TRP A 193 -1.99 0.04 -1.04
C TRP A 193 -2.98 0.12 0.12
N VAL A 194 -2.45 0.14 1.34
CA VAL A 194 -3.18 0.37 2.58
C VAL A 194 -2.49 1.43 3.45
N MET A 195 -3.25 2.02 4.38
CA MET A 195 -2.67 2.68 5.55
C MET A 195 -2.07 1.60 6.45
N THR A 196 -0.76 1.61 6.62
CA THR A 196 -0.03 0.52 7.28
C THR A 196 0.05 0.72 8.78
N ASP A 197 0.02 -0.36 9.56
CA ASP A 197 0.45 -0.31 10.97
C ASP A 197 1.91 0.17 11.03
N GLU A 198 2.23 0.98 12.03
CA GLU A 198 3.58 1.54 12.20
C GLU A 198 4.35 0.90 13.36
N ALA A 199 3.71 0.03 14.15
CA ALA A 199 4.33 -0.61 15.31
C ALA A 199 4.91 -2.01 15.00
N ASN A 200 4.16 -2.88 14.32
CA ASN A 200 4.52 -4.30 14.17
C ASN A 200 4.99 -4.66 12.75
N VAL A 201 4.86 -3.75 11.79
CA VAL A 201 5.14 -4.04 10.39
C VAL A 201 6.64 -4.27 10.14
N TYR A 202 6.94 -5.24 9.29
CA TYR A 202 8.31 -5.49 8.82
C TYR A 202 8.59 -4.65 7.57
N TYR A 203 9.72 -3.92 7.56
CA TYR A 203 9.98 -2.89 6.56
C TYR A 203 9.85 -3.33 5.07
N PRO A 204 10.22 -4.56 4.63
CA PRO A 204 10.03 -4.96 3.24
C PRO A 204 8.56 -5.03 2.85
N VAL A 205 7.68 -5.42 3.78
CA VAL A 205 6.23 -5.45 3.54
C VAL A 205 5.69 -4.02 3.39
N THR A 206 6.22 -3.07 4.16
CA THR A 206 5.91 -1.65 3.96
C THR A 206 6.39 -1.16 2.59
N VAL A 207 7.58 -1.57 2.14
CA VAL A 207 8.09 -1.23 0.81
C VAL A 207 7.16 -1.78 -0.28
N ASP A 208 6.78 -3.06 -0.20
CA ASP A 208 5.85 -3.66 -1.16
C ASP A 208 4.50 -2.92 -1.16
N ASN A 209 3.97 -2.57 0.02
CA ASN A 209 2.75 -1.78 0.18
C ASN A 209 2.83 -0.40 -0.50
N ILE A 210 3.96 0.31 -0.38
CA ILE A 210 4.19 1.60 -1.04
C ILE A 210 4.30 1.39 -2.56
N VAL A 211 5.11 0.42 -2.99
CA VAL A 211 5.39 0.14 -4.40
C VAL A 211 4.10 -0.21 -5.15
N GLU A 212 3.26 -1.08 -4.59
CA GLU A 212 2.00 -1.51 -5.21
C GLU A 212 1.12 -0.29 -5.55
N GLY A 213 0.85 0.54 -4.54
CA GLY A 213 0.00 1.71 -4.74
C GLY A 213 0.63 2.80 -5.62
N HIS A 214 1.93 3.07 -5.46
CA HIS A 214 2.64 4.06 -6.29
C HIS A 214 2.69 3.63 -7.76
N GLN A 215 2.87 2.34 -8.04
CA GLN A 215 2.83 1.81 -9.40
C GLN A 215 1.45 1.97 -10.02
N PHE A 216 0.38 1.62 -9.30
CA PHE A 216 -1.00 1.83 -9.76
C PHE A 216 -1.23 3.29 -10.15
N LEU A 217 -0.90 4.23 -9.25
CA LEU A 217 -1.08 5.66 -9.51
C LEU A 217 -0.25 6.16 -10.69
N LYS A 218 0.98 5.67 -10.83
CA LYS A 218 1.85 6.05 -11.94
C LYS A 218 1.32 5.56 -13.28
N GLN A 219 0.77 4.34 -13.33
CA GLN A 219 0.27 3.73 -14.56
C GLN A 219 -1.07 4.32 -14.99
N GLU A 220 -2.01 4.51 -14.07
CA GLU A 220 -3.38 4.94 -14.39
C GLU A 220 -3.56 6.46 -14.46
N PHE A 221 -2.78 7.20 -13.67
CA PHE A 221 -2.93 8.65 -13.51
C PHE A 221 -1.66 9.45 -13.83
N GLY A 222 -0.50 8.79 -13.96
CA GLY A 222 0.78 9.46 -14.25
C GLY A 222 1.35 10.26 -13.07
N ILE A 223 0.72 10.20 -11.90
CA ILE A 223 1.07 11.02 -10.72
C ILE A 223 2.02 10.30 -9.76
N SER A 224 2.59 11.07 -8.84
CA SER A 224 3.34 10.59 -7.68
C SER A 224 2.85 11.34 -6.45
N PRO A 225 2.32 10.66 -5.41
CA PRO A 225 1.85 11.30 -4.19
C PRO A 225 2.96 12.09 -3.49
N THR A 226 2.61 13.23 -2.90
CA THR A 226 3.58 14.08 -2.16
C THR A 226 3.28 14.19 -0.67
N VAL A 227 2.07 13.80 -0.26
CA VAL A 227 1.57 13.85 1.11
C VAL A 227 1.19 12.46 1.56
N VAL A 228 1.66 12.05 2.74
CA VAL A 228 1.21 10.87 3.47
C VAL A 228 0.15 11.30 4.48
N TRP A 229 -0.98 10.61 4.43
CA TRP A 229 -2.07 10.69 5.37
C TRP A 229 -2.09 9.40 6.21
N SER A 230 -1.71 9.52 7.49
CA SER A 230 -1.62 8.42 8.44
C SER A 230 -2.39 8.78 9.72
N ASN A 231 -3.72 8.64 9.70
CA ASN A 231 -4.58 9.15 10.78
C ASN A 231 -5.02 8.09 11.80
N ASP A 232 -4.88 6.80 11.49
CA ASP A 232 -5.40 5.70 12.31
C ASP A 232 -4.40 4.62 12.76
N PRO A 233 -3.08 4.67 12.47
CA PRO A 233 -2.15 3.81 13.18
C PRO A 233 -2.07 4.12 14.68
N PHE A 234 -1.95 3.09 15.49
CA PHE A 234 -1.88 3.21 16.95
C PHE A 234 -0.45 3.51 17.42
N GLY A 235 0.00 4.72 17.11
CA GLY A 235 1.37 5.17 17.27
C GLY A 235 2.09 5.28 15.93
N TYR A 236 3.14 6.11 15.88
CA TYR A 236 3.83 6.46 14.65
C TYR A 236 5.31 6.09 14.72
N SER A 237 5.88 5.69 13.59
CA SER A 237 7.26 5.25 13.46
C SER A 237 8.03 6.10 12.45
N ASN A 238 9.19 6.60 12.89
CA ASN A 238 10.12 7.31 12.01
C ASN A 238 10.61 6.45 10.83
N SER A 239 10.53 5.12 10.95
CA SER A 239 10.91 4.21 9.87
C SER A 239 9.94 4.31 8.70
N ILE A 240 8.64 4.46 8.96
CA ILE A 240 7.61 4.62 7.92
C ILE A 240 7.80 5.97 7.23
N GLN A 241 8.03 7.04 8.01
CA GLN A 241 8.35 8.36 7.48
C GLN A 241 9.59 8.34 6.57
N TYR A 242 10.65 7.65 7.00
CA TYR A 242 11.85 7.49 6.19
C TYR A 242 11.55 6.78 4.86
N LEU A 243 10.83 5.67 4.87
CA LEU A 243 10.53 4.89 3.66
C LEU A 243 9.74 5.69 2.62
N PHE A 244 8.68 6.39 3.04
CA PHE A 244 7.91 7.24 2.12
C PHE A 244 8.71 8.45 1.63
N THR A 245 9.59 9.01 2.45
CA THR A 245 10.51 10.06 2.00
C THR A 245 11.44 9.54 0.90
N GLN A 246 11.99 8.33 1.05
CA GLN A 246 12.79 7.68 0.00
C GLN A 246 11.96 7.35 -1.25
N ALA A 247 10.66 7.11 -1.10
CA ALA A 247 9.72 6.90 -2.20
C ALA A 247 9.24 8.22 -2.87
N GLY A 248 9.69 9.39 -2.41
CA GLY A 248 9.34 10.68 -3.00
C GLY A 248 8.08 11.34 -2.44
N THR A 249 7.59 10.89 -1.28
CA THR A 249 6.41 11.43 -0.58
C THR A 249 6.83 12.00 0.80
N PRO A 250 7.38 13.23 0.85
CA PRO A 250 8.08 13.73 2.04
C PRO A 250 7.17 14.39 3.09
N LEU A 251 5.97 14.86 2.73
CA LEU A 251 5.07 15.50 3.70
C LEU A 251 4.27 14.44 4.44
N PHE A 252 4.29 14.46 5.77
CA PHE A 252 3.56 13.50 6.61
C PHE A 252 2.54 14.21 7.49
N LEU A 253 1.32 13.68 7.52
CA LEU A 253 0.23 14.12 8.37
C LEU A 253 -0.21 12.95 9.24
N THR A 254 -0.12 13.16 10.56
CA THR A 254 -0.55 12.24 11.61
C THR A 254 -1.65 12.88 12.46
N ASN A 255 -2.46 12.08 13.15
CA ASN A 255 -3.48 12.53 14.12
C ASN A 255 -2.91 12.69 15.54
#